data_AF-A0A060Z695-F1
#
_entry.id   AF-A0A060Z695-F1
#
_cell.length_a   1.000
_cell.length_b   1.000
_cell.length_c   1.000
_cell.angle_alpha   90.00
_cell.angle_beta   90.00
_cell.angle_gamma   90.00
#
_symmetry.space_group_name_H-M   'P 1'
#
loop_
_entity.id
_entity.type
_entity.pdbx_description
1 polymer ?
#
loop_
_entity_poly.entity_id
_entity_poly.type
_entity_poly.pdbx_seq_one_letter_code
_entity_poly.pdbx_strand_id
1 'polypeptide(L)'
;MSANADLVRSHRDRISKAPNLINIELFWRSYNSRRDLIIDRNSNFKCPVMLVVGDQAPHEEAAVECNSKLDPTTTSFLKMADAGGLPQLTQPSKLTEAFKYFIQGMGYSKFSSVSNLWQ
;
A
#
# COMPACT_ATOMS: atom_id res chain seq x y z
N MET A 1 -2.97 11.78 19.00
CA MET A 1 -4.40 11.70 18.56
C MET A 1 -4.82 12.81 17.58
N SER A 2 -4.11 13.94 17.46
CA SER A 2 -4.49 15.05 16.54
C SER A 2 -4.20 14.78 15.05
N ALA A 3 -3.05 14.17 14.73
CA ALA A 3 -2.60 14.02 13.33
C ALA A 3 -3.57 13.24 12.42
N ASN A 4 -4.21 12.18 12.94
CA ASN A 4 -5.20 11.41 12.16
C ASN A 4 -6.49 12.21 11.89
N ALA A 5 -6.89 13.09 12.82
CA ALA A 5 -8.06 13.95 12.63
C ALA A 5 -7.81 15.00 11.54
N ASP A 6 -6.61 15.56 11.48
CA ASP A 6 -6.20 16.52 10.44
C ASP A 6 -6.13 15.87 9.06
N LEU A 7 -5.62 14.63 8.96
CA LEU A 7 -5.60 13.86 7.72
C LEU A 7 -7.02 13.58 7.21
N VAL A 8 -7.92 13.12 8.09
CA VAL A 8 -9.33 12.86 7.73
C VAL A 8 -10.01 14.13 7.26
N ARG A 9 -9.80 15.25 7.96
CA ARG A 9 -10.35 16.56 7.59
C ARG A 9 -9.84 17.02 6.23
N SER A 10 -8.53 16.94 5.99
CA SER A 10 -7.90 17.30 4.72
C SER A 10 -8.45 16.46 3.56
N HIS A 11 -8.58 15.15 3.73
CA HIS A 11 -9.16 14.28 2.71
C HIS A 11 -10.63 14.60 2.42
N ARG A 12 -11.42 14.89 3.46
CA ARG A 12 -12.83 15.28 3.31
C ARG A 12 -12.97 16.57 2.51
N ASP A 13 -12.16 17.57 2.83
CA ASP A 13 -12.15 18.85 2.11
C ASP A 13 -11.70 18.68 0.65
N ARG A 14 -10.75 17.79 0.38
CA ARG A 14 -10.29 17.51 -0.99
C ARG A 14 -11.37 16.83 -1.84
N ILE A 15 -12.13 15.91 -1.25
CA ILE A 15 -13.25 15.23 -1.95
C ILE A 15 -14.38 16.22 -2.20
N SER A 16 -14.77 17.04 -1.21
CA SER A 16 -15.90 17.98 -1.35
C SER A 16 -15.62 19.09 -2.36
N LYS A 17 -14.36 19.48 -2.52
CA LYS A 17 -13.91 20.50 -3.49
C LYS A 17 -13.39 19.91 -4.80
N ALA A 18 -13.58 18.61 -5.04
CA ALA A 18 -13.06 17.98 -6.25
C ALA A 18 -13.75 18.56 -7.50
N PRO A 19 -13.00 18.84 -8.58
CA PRO A 19 -13.51 19.54 -9.75
C PRO A 19 -14.56 18.74 -10.54
N ASN A 20 -14.60 17.42 -10.38
CA ASN A 20 -15.54 16.55 -11.08
C ASN A 20 -16.00 15.40 -10.18
N LEU A 21 -17.09 15.65 -9.43
CA LEU A 21 -17.70 14.65 -8.54
C LEU A 21 -18.36 13.49 -9.31
N ILE A 22 -18.87 13.75 -10.52
CA ILE A 22 -19.51 12.73 -11.37
C ILE A 22 -18.51 11.63 -11.72
N ASN A 23 -17.30 12.01 -12.15
CA ASN A 23 -16.25 11.05 -12.48
C ASN A 23 -15.76 10.29 -11.24
N ILE A 24 -15.72 10.93 -10.07
CA ILE A 24 -15.38 10.26 -8.80
C ILE A 24 -16.44 9.21 -8.46
N GLU A 25 -17.72 9.51 -8.65
CA GLU A 25 -18.80 8.55 -8.43
C GLU A 25 -18.73 7.37 -9.40
N LEU A 26 -18.45 7.62 -10.69
CA LEU A 26 -18.25 6.55 -11.67
C LEU A 26 -17.07 5.65 -11.29
N PHE A 27 -15.95 6.24 -10.86
CA PHE A 27 -14.79 5.49 -10.39
C PHE A 27 -15.11 4.65 -9.14
N TRP A 28 -15.81 5.24 -8.17
CA TRP A 28 -16.25 4.54 -6.96
C TRP A 28 -17.19 3.37 -7.28
N ARG A 29 -18.18 3.57 -8.15
CA ARG A 29 -19.10 2.51 -8.58
C ARG A 29 -18.35 1.38 -9.28
N SER A 30 -17.41 1.71 -10.16
CA SER A 30 -16.57 0.73 -10.86
C SER A 30 -15.75 -0.15 -9.89
N TYR A 31 -15.17 0.46 -8.85
CA TYR A 31 -14.44 -0.29 -7.81
C TYR A 31 -15.33 -1.22 -6.98
N ASN A 32 -16.56 -0.78 -6.66
CA ASN A 32 -17.51 -1.60 -5.91
C ASN A 32 -18.11 -2.75 -6.73
N SER A 33 -18.22 -2.58 -8.05
CA SER A 33 -18.66 -3.64 -8.97
C SER A 33 -17.51 -4.55 -9.45
N ARG A 34 -16.34 -4.52 -8.79
CA ARG A 34 -15.19 -5.32 -9.21
C ARG A 34 -15.51 -6.81 -9.13
N ARG A 35 -14.95 -7.58 -10.06
CA ARG A 35 -14.91 -9.05 -9.99
C ARG A 35 -13.69 -9.49 -9.18
N ASP A 36 -13.77 -10.69 -8.62
CA ASP A 36 -12.68 -11.25 -7.86
C ASP A 36 -11.44 -11.46 -8.73
N LEU A 37 -10.29 -11.22 -8.10
CA LEU A 37 -9.00 -11.47 -8.71
C LEU A 37 -8.70 -12.97 -8.60
N ILE A 38 -8.70 -13.66 -9.74
CA ILE A 38 -8.45 -15.10 -9.82
C ILE A 38 -6.93 -15.33 -9.77
N ILE A 39 -6.38 -15.29 -8.56
CA ILE A 39 -5.00 -15.71 -8.28
C ILE A 39 -5.06 -17.01 -7.51
N ASP A 40 -4.37 -18.00 -8.03
CA ASP A 40 -4.14 -19.28 -7.38
C ASP A 40 -2.67 -19.71 -7.56
N ARG A 41 -2.32 -20.91 -7.11
CA ARG A 41 -0.95 -21.44 -7.19
C ARG A 41 -0.47 -21.69 -8.64
N ASN A 42 -1.39 -21.85 -9.59
CA ASN A 42 -1.10 -22.14 -11.00
C ASN A 42 -1.11 -20.87 -11.86
N SER A 43 -1.79 -19.82 -11.39
CA SER A 43 -2.00 -18.54 -12.07
C SER A 43 -1.63 -17.38 -11.14
N ASN A 44 -0.36 -17.34 -10.73
CA ASN A 44 0.18 -16.29 -9.88
C ASN A 44 0.82 -15.13 -10.66
N PHE A 45 1.21 -14.08 -9.96
CA PHE A 45 2.01 -13.01 -10.57
C PHE A 45 3.39 -13.55 -10.99
N LYS A 46 3.85 -13.14 -12.17
CA LYS A 46 5.17 -13.50 -12.71
C LYS A 46 6.27 -12.51 -12.30
N CYS A 47 5.99 -11.66 -11.33
CA CYS A 47 6.90 -10.63 -10.82
C CYS A 47 6.95 -10.69 -9.29
N PRO A 48 8.06 -10.22 -8.68
CA PRO A 48 8.10 -10.01 -7.25
C PRO A 48 7.00 -9.05 -6.81
N VAL A 49 6.34 -9.36 -5.69
CA VAL A 49 5.25 -8.54 -5.11
C VAL A 49 5.63 -8.12 -3.70
N MET A 50 5.48 -6.83 -3.39
CA MET A 50 5.52 -6.32 -2.02
C MET A 50 4.10 -5.93 -1.60
N LEU A 51 3.48 -6.74 -0.74
CA LEU A 51 2.15 -6.48 -0.23
C LEU A 51 2.25 -5.80 1.13
N VAL A 52 1.77 -4.56 1.21
CA VAL A 52 1.88 -3.71 2.40
C VAL A 52 0.51 -3.44 2.98
N VAL A 53 0.39 -3.58 4.30
CA VAL A 53 -0.82 -3.21 5.05
C VAL A 53 -0.44 -2.58 6.38
N GLY A 54 -1.20 -1.58 6.82
CA GLY A 54 -1.04 -1.05 8.18
C GLY A 54 -1.82 -1.88 9.19
N ASP A 55 -1.30 -1.99 10.40
CA ASP A 55 -2.04 -2.57 11.53
C ASP A 55 -3.29 -1.73 11.82
N GLN A 56 -4.41 -2.39 12.11
CA GLN A 56 -5.73 -1.77 12.32
C GLN A 56 -6.29 -1.07 11.07
N ALA A 57 -5.78 -1.38 9.88
CA ALA A 57 -6.38 -0.93 8.63
C ALA A 57 -7.72 -1.64 8.37
N PRO A 58 -8.73 -0.96 7.81
CA PRO A 58 -10.03 -1.58 7.51
C PRO A 58 -9.93 -2.69 6.44
N HIS A 59 -8.80 -2.80 5.75
CA HIS A 59 -8.52 -3.79 4.71
C HIS A 59 -7.45 -4.82 5.14
N GLU A 60 -7.15 -4.90 6.44
CA GLU A 60 -6.14 -5.84 6.98
C GLU A 60 -6.46 -7.29 6.63
N GLU A 61 -7.68 -7.75 6.93
CA GLU A 61 -8.10 -9.13 6.66
C GLU A 61 -8.03 -9.46 5.17
N ALA A 62 -8.47 -8.54 4.32
CA ALA A 62 -8.42 -8.71 2.86
C ALA A 62 -6.97 -8.79 2.34
N ALA A 63 -6.03 -8.06 2.95
CA ALA A 63 -4.61 -8.14 2.60
C ALA A 63 -4.01 -9.49 3.03
N VAL A 64 -4.37 -10.00 4.21
CA VAL A 64 -3.95 -11.32 4.68
C VAL A 64 -4.51 -12.42 3.77
N GLU A 65 -5.78 -12.33 3.37
CA GLU A 65 -6.38 -13.26 2.42
C GLU A 65 -5.67 -13.21 1.06
N CYS A 66 -5.38 -12.01 0.55
CA CYS A 66 -4.61 -11.83 -0.69
C CYS A 66 -3.24 -12.51 -0.59
N ASN A 67 -2.50 -12.29 0.51
CA ASN A 67 -1.21 -12.92 0.74
C ASN A 67 -1.29 -14.45 0.70
N SER A 68 -2.36 -15.05 1.24
CA SER A 68 -2.54 -16.50 1.25
C SER A 68 -2.67 -17.13 -0.15
N LYS A 69 -3.06 -16.34 -1.15
CA LYS A 69 -3.21 -16.75 -2.55
C LYS A 69 -1.94 -16.51 -3.37
N LEU A 70 -1.02 -15.69 -2.88
CA LEU A 70 0.22 -15.33 -3.57
C LEU A 70 1.32 -16.38 -3.40
N ASP A 71 2.28 -16.40 -4.34
CA ASP A 71 3.46 -17.25 -4.25
C ASP A 71 4.40 -16.74 -3.14
N PRO A 72 4.66 -17.52 -2.08
CA PRO A 72 5.47 -17.08 -0.96
C PRO A 72 6.96 -16.91 -1.31
N THR A 73 7.42 -17.46 -2.44
CA THR A 73 8.83 -17.34 -2.86
C THR A 73 9.13 -16.00 -3.54
N THR A 74 8.10 -15.36 -4.09
CA THR A 74 8.20 -14.10 -4.84
C THR A 74 7.45 -12.95 -4.17
N THR A 75 6.74 -13.21 -3.07
CA THR A 75 5.95 -12.22 -2.35
C THR A 75 6.55 -11.88 -0.99
N SER A 76 6.73 -10.59 -0.73
CA SER A 76 7.09 -10.04 0.58
C SER A 76 5.86 -9.38 1.21
N PHE A 77 5.43 -9.87 2.37
CA PHE A 77 4.31 -9.30 3.13
C PHE A 77 4.80 -8.41 4.26
N LEU A 78 4.39 -7.14 4.27
CA LEU A 78 4.78 -6.14 5.26
C LEU A 78 3.56 -5.61 6.00
N LYS A 79 3.42 -6.02 7.26
CA LYS A 79 2.46 -5.43 8.19
C LYS A 79 3.13 -4.29 8.98
N MET A 80 2.71 -3.05 8.75
CA MET A 80 3.28 -1.86 9.38
C MET A 80 2.53 -1.51 10.68
N ALA A 81 3.22 -1.68 11.82
CA ALA A 81 2.68 -1.31 13.13
C ALA A 81 2.36 0.19 13.21
N ASP A 82 1.28 0.56 13.88
CA ASP A 82 0.83 1.95 14.09
C ASP A 82 0.65 2.77 12.78
N ALA A 83 0.41 2.10 11.65
CA ALA A 83 0.29 2.76 10.35
C ALA A 83 -1.17 3.02 9.92
N GLY A 84 -2.14 2.27 10.50
CA GLY A 84 -3.55 2.42 10.17
C GLY A 84 -3.85 2.25 8.68
N GLY A 85 -4.86 2.96 8.17
CA GLY A 85 -5.35 2.75 6.80
C GLY A 85 -4.49 3.30 5.66
N LEU A 86 -3.52 4.19 5.93
CA LEU A 86 -2.70 4.83 4.88
C LEU A 86 -1.22 4.91 5.30
N PRO A 87 -0.47 3.79 5.24
CA PRO A 87 0.92 3.72 5.67
C PRO A 87 1.86 4.72 4.99
N GLN A 88 1.56 5.11 3.75
CA GLN A 88 2.31 6.11 3.00
C GLN A 88 2.19 7.54 3.55
N LEU A 89 1.15 7.83 4.32
CA LEU A 89 0.95 9.13 4.96
C LEU A 89 1.39 9.11 6.43
N THR A 90 1.13 8.00 7.13
CA THR A 90 1.42 7.88 8.56
C THR A 90 2.86 7.48 8.84
N GLN A 91 3.47 6.65 7.98
CA GLN A 91 4.84 6.15 8.16
C GLN A 91 5.65 6.14 6.84
N PRO A 92 5.75 7.28 6.13
CA PRO A 92 6.45 7.34 4.84
C PRO A 92 7.90 6.86 4.93
N SER A 93 8.65 7.23 5.98
CA SER A 93 10.07 6.84 6.12
C SER A 93 10.28 5.33 6.19
N LYS A 94 9.46 4.63 7.00
CA LYS A 94 9.53 3.17 7.14
C LYS A 94 9.11 2.47 5.85
N LEU A 95 8.08 2.99 5.16
CA LEU A 95 7.65 2.46 3.87
C LEU A 95 8.73 2.65 2.79
N THR A 96 9.38 3.83 2.75
CA THR A 96 10.50 4.10 1.82
C THR A 96 11.67 3.16 2.08
N GLU A 97 12.00 2.88 3.34
CA GLU A 97 13.06 1.94 3.67
C GLU A 97 12.72 0.50 3.26
N ALA A 98 11.49 0.03 3.51
CA ALA A 98 11.05 -1.27 3.03
C ALA A 98 11.09 -1.37 1.50
N PHE A 99 10.65 -0.32 0.80
CA PHE A 99 10.72 -0.23 -0.65
C PHE A 99 12.16 -0.29 -1.17
N LYS A 100 13.10 0.41 -0.51
CA LYS A 100 14.54 0.34 -0.81
C LYS A 100 15.04 -1.12 -0.74
N TYR A 101 14.71 -1.85 0.32
CA TYR A 101 15.12 -3.26 0.46
C TYR A 101 14.48 -4.17 -0.59
N PHE A 102 13.21 -3.94 -0.93
CA PHE A 102 12.54 -4.70 -1.98
C PHE A 102 13.23 -4.54 -3.35
N ILE A 103 13.54 -3.30 -3.75
CA ILE A 103 14.24 -3.00 -5.01
C ILE A 103 15.68 -3.53 -5.02
N GLN A 104 16.37 -3.48 -3.87
CA GLN A 104 17.68 -4.13 -3.70
C GLN A 104 17.59 -5.65 -3.93
N GLY A 105 16.57 -6.31 -3.39
CA GLY A 105 16.33 -7.75 -3.58
C GLY A 105 16.10 -8.13 -5.06
N MET A 106 15.61 -7.20 -5.87
CA MET A 106 15.46 -7.37 -7.32
C MET A 106 16.75 -7.12 -8.12
N GLY A 107 17.84 -6.70 -7.46
CA GLY A 107 19.13 -6.42 -8.10
C GLY A 107 19.26 -5.03 -8.73
N TYR A 108 18.25 -4.16 -8.58
CA TYR A 108 18.26 -2.82 -9.16
C TYR A 108 19.11 -1.81 -8.39
N SER A 109 19.57 -2.13 -7.19
CA SER A 109 20.33 -1.16 -6.41
C SER A 109 21.55 -1.70 -5.69
N LYS A 110 22.72 -1.19 -6.11
CA LYS A 110 23.84 -0.93 -5.21
C LYS A 110 23.56 0.40 -4.49
N PHE A 111 22.59 0.46 -3.57
CA PHE A 111 22.54 1.57 -2.59
C PHE A 111 23.71 1.31 -1.62
N SER A 112 24.95 1.54 -2.08
CA SER A 112 26.10 1.64 -1.19
C SER A 112 25.81 2.82 -0.27
N SER A 113 25.66 2.54 1.02
CA SER A 113 25.73 3.47 2.14
C SER A 113 25.70 4.94 1.77
N VAL A 114 24.52 5.48 1.46
CA VAL A 114 24.32 6.92 1.55
C VAL A 114 23.92 7.18 3.00
N SER A 115 24.92 7.18 3.88
CA SER A 115 24.77 7.66 5.26
C SER A 115 24.79 9.19 5.35
N ASN A 116 24.97 9.92 4.24
CA ASN A 116 25.30 11.35 4.27
C ASN A 116 24.41 12.26 3.38
N LEU A 117 23.18 11.86 3.02
CA LEU A 117 22.25 12.76 2.29
C LEU A 117 21.08 13.30 3.13
N TRP A 118 21.13 13.12 4.45
CA TRP A 118 20.19 13.74 5.40
C TRP A 118 20.91 14.34 6.62
N GLN A 119 22.01 15.06 6.37
CA GLN A 119 22.52 16.09 7.28
C GLN A 119 22.26 17.47 6.68
#